data_AF-A0AB39UYY9-F1
#
_entry.id   AF-A0AB39UYY9-F1
#
_cell.length_a   1.000
_cell.length_b   1.000
_cell.length_c   1.000
_cell.angle_alpha   90.00
_cell.angle_beta   90.00
_cell.angle_gamma   90.00
#
_symmetry.space_group_name_H-M   'P 1'
#
loop_
_entity.id
_entity.type
_entity.pdbx_description
1 polymer ?
#
loop_
_entity_poly.entity_id
_entity_poly.type
_entity_poly.pdbx_seq_one_letter_code
_entity_poly.pdbx_strand_id
1 'polypeptide(L)'
;MYLPVRELVTCDTGMLEGLESLDLLCIDDLDALSEPSLGESWQQAFFHLFNRCREAGCRWLVSAAVSPRELPLTLPDLVSRMQWGIVRQVPRLDEDSMFAFWTERARERGIVIDDEVRQFIMRRATRDLPALLHLLDELDHLSLAEQRRITVPFIKKVTGW
;
A
#
# COMPACT_ATOMS: atom_id res chain seq x y z
N MET A 1 5.67 -9.03 -12.02
CA MET A 1 4.85 -9.83 -11.08
C MET A 1 4.77 -9.10 -9.75
N TYR A 2 3.65 -9.21 -9.03
CA TYR A 2 3.48 -8.66 -7.69
C TYR A 2 3.52 -9.80 -6.66
N LEU A 3 4.31 -9.64 -5.59
CA LEU A 3 4.57 -10.65 -4.58
C LEU A 3 4.38 -10.04 -3.17
N PRO A 4 3.22 -10.25 -2.53
CA PRO A 4 3.00 -9.80 -1.16
C PRO A 4 3.65 -10.78 -0.17
N VAL A 5 4.67 -10.34 0.56
CA VAL A 5 5.47 -11.22 1.44
C VAL A 5 4.61 -11.83 2.55
N ARG A 6 3.64 -11.06 3.08
CA ARG A 6 2.74 -11.51 4.16
C ARG A 6 1.89 -12.74 3.79
N GLU A 7 1.66 -12.98 2.49
CA GLU A 7 0.86 -14.11 2.03
C GLU A 7 1.68 -15.39 1.84
N LEU A 8 3.01 -15.30 1.88
CA LEU A 8 3.94 -16.42 1.63
C LEU A 8 3.96 -17.47 2.75
N VAL A 9 3.32 -17.20 3.89
CA VAL A 9 3.26 -18.09 5.06
C VAL A 9 2.69 -19.47 4.69
N THR A 10 1.86 -19.55 3.65
CA THR A 10 1.23 -20.79 3.17
C THR A 10 1.98 -21.45 2.01
N CYS A 11 3.10 -20.89 1.58
CA CYS A 11 3.84 -21.30 0.39
C CYS A 11 5.18 -21.94 0.74
N ASP A 12 5.79 -22.60 -0.26
CA ASP A 12 7.16 -23.06 -0.22
C ASP A 12 8.09 -22.13 -1.00
N THR A 13 9.36 -22.03 -0.57
CA THR A 13 10.38 -21.17 -1.21
C THR A 13 10.63 -21.48 -2.69
N GLY A 14 10.32 -22.70 -3.14
CA GLY A 14 10.41 -23.09 -4.55
C GLY A 14 9.53 -22.25 -5.48
N MET A 15 8.51 -21.56 -4.96
CA MET A 15 7.72 -20.62 -5.77
C MET A 15 8.53 -19.44 -6.32
N LEU A 16 9.71 -19.17 -5.75
CA LEU A 16 10.61 -18.11 -6.22
C LEU A 16 11.46 -18.54 -7.42
N GLU A 17 11.45 -19.82 -7.81
CA GLU A 17 12.20 -20.31 -8.96
C GLU A 17 11.65 -19.75 -10.28
N GLY A 18 12.54 -19.36 -11.19
CA GLY A 18 12.17 -18.84 -12.51
C GLY A 18 11.65 -17.39 -12.52
N LEU A 19 11.41 -16.77 -11.35
CA LEU A 19 11.00 -15.37 -11.26
C LEU A 19 12.07 -14.42 -11.82
N GLU A 20 13.34 -14.83 -11.88
CA GLU A 20 14.41 -14.06 -12.52
C GLU A 20 14.22 -13.85 -14.03
N SER A 21 13.37 -14.63 -14.69
CA SER A 21 13.07 -14.45 -16.13
C SER A 21 12.17 -13.25 -16.42
N LEU A 22 11.60 -12.62 -15.39
CA LEU A 22 10.71 -11.47 -15.53
C LEU A 22 11.50 -10.17 -15.70
N ASP A 23 10.90 -9.18 -16.38
CA ASP A 23 11.51 -7.84 -16.48
C ASP A 23 11.45 -7.03 -15.18
N LEU A 24 10.44 -7.31 -14.35
CA LEU A 24 10.14 -6.60 -13.10
C LEU A 24 9.43 -7.51 -12.10
N LEU A 25 9.99 -7.56 -10.89
CA LEU A 25 9.42 -8.16 -9.70
C LEU A 25 9.12 -7.06 -8.67
N CYS A 26 7.85 -6.94 -8.28
CA CYS A 26 7.39 -6.05 -7.23
C CYS A 26 7.16 -6.87 -5.96
N ILE A 27 7.87 -6.55 -4.89
CA ILE A 27 7.84 -7.25 -3.60
C ILE A 27 7.25 -6.30 -2.57
N ASP A 28 6.14 -6.68 -1.96
CA ASP A 28 5.45 -5.86 -0.97
C ASP A 28 5.72 -6.37 0.44
N ASP A 29 5.90 -5.46 1.39
CA ASP A 29 6.14 -5.73 2.82
C ASP A 29 7.37 -6.62 3.09
N LEU A 30 8.55 -6.28 2.54
CA LEU A 30 9.76 -7.08 2.73
C LEU A 30 10.12 -7.29 4.22
N ASP A 31 9.80 -6.34 5.09
CA ASP A 31 10.01 -6.46 6.54
C ASP A 31 9.21 -7.62 7.18
N ALA A 32 8.15 -8.11 6.52
CA ALA A 32 7.43 -9.30 6.97
C ALA A 32 8.28 -10.58 6.92
N LEU A 33 9.42 -10.61 6.20
CA LEU A 33 10.39 -11.71 6.26
C LEU A 33 11.03 -11.92 7.64
N SER A 34 10.83 -10.98 8.57
CA SER A 34 11.25 -11.10 9.97
C SER A 34 10.21 -11.80 10.85
N GLU A 35 8.99 -12.01 10.34
CA GLU A 35 7.92 -12.60 11.13
C GLU A 35 8.21 -14.07 11.46
N PRO A 36 7.87 -14.56 12.66
CA PRO A 36 8.15 -15.96 13.04
C PRO A 36 7.52 -17.01 12.12
N SER A 37 6.47 -16.64 11.39
CA SER A 37 5.80 -17.44 10.37
C SER A 37 6.65 -17.66 9.12
N LEU A 38 7.59 -16.77 8.84
CA LEU A 38 8.53 -16.82 7.72
C LEU A 38 9.95 -16.99 8.27
N GLY A 39 10.40 -18.24 8.33
CA GLY A 39 11.72 -18.57 8.88
C GLY A 39 12.90 -18.03 8.06
N GLU A 40 14.12 -18.25 8.57
CA GLU A 40 15.37 -17.80 7.93
C GLU A 40 15.55 -18.32 6.49
N SER A 41 14.94 -19.46 6.16
CA SER A 41 14.93 -20.02 4.81
C SER A 41 14.37 -19.05 3.78
N TRP A 42 13.34 -18.27 4.13
CA TRP A 42 12.77 -17.26 3.24
C TRP A 42 13.75 -16.11 3.01
N GLN A 43 14.44 -15.63 4.03
CA GLN A 43 15.46 -14.58 3.87
C GLN A 43 16.60 -15.06 2.95
N GLN A 44 17.05 -16.30 3.10
CA GLN A 44 18.05 -16.89 2.20
C GLN A 44 17.51 -17.03 0.77
N ALA A 45 16.26 -17.49 0.61
CA ALA A 45 15.65 -17.64 -0.70
C ALA A 45 15.51 -16.30 -1.44
N PHE A 46 15.09 -15.22 -0.75
CA PHE A 46 15.06 -13.87 -1.30
C PHE A 46 16.45 -13.34 -1.64
N PHE A 47 17.47 -13.64 -0.83
CA PHE A 47 18.86 -13.29 -1.16
C PHE A 47 19.33 -13.97 -2.45
N HIS A 48 19.07 -15.27 -2.60
CA HIS A 48 19.40 -15.99 -3.83
C HIS A 48 18.61 -15.48 -5.04
N LEU A 49 17.31 -15.20 -4.86
CA LEU A 49 16.48 -14.63 -5.91
C LEU A 49 17.01 -13.26 -6.36
N PHE A 50 17.42 -12.40 -5.42
CA PHE A 50 18.00 -11.10 -5.76
C PHE A 50 19.25 -11.25 -6.64
N ASN A 51 20.13 -12.20 -6.31
CA ASN A 51 21.31 -12.47 -7.11
C ASN A 51 20.94 -12.93 -8.53
N ARG A 52 20.06 -13.93 -8.66
CA ARG A 52 19.59 -14.43 -9.95
C ARG A 52 18.94 -13.33 -10.78
N CYS A 53 18.04 -12.54 -10.18
CA CYS A 53 17.38 -11.43 -10.85
C CYS A 53 18.39 -10.38 -11.33
N ARG A 54 19.37 -10.03 -10.51
CA ARG A 54 20.42 -9.08 -10.91
C ARG A 54 21.23 -9.59 -12.09
N GLU A 55 21.59 -10.87 -12.10
CA GLU A 55 22.34 -11.50 -13.20
C GLU A 55 21.50 -11.57 -14.49
N ALA A 56 20.21 -11.85 -14.37
CA ALA A 56 19.27 -11.93 -15.49
C ALA A 56 18.78 -10.56 -15.99
N GLY A 57 19.07 -9.45 -15.28
CA GLY A 57 18.56 -8.12 -15.61
C GLY A 57 17.13 -7.85 -15.15
N CYS A 58 16.54 -8.74 -14.34
CA CYS A 58 15.25 -8.56 -13.70
C CYS A 58 15.33 -7.45 -12.64
N ARG A 59 14.46 -6.44 -12.76
CA ARG A 59 14.41 -5.31 -11.83
C ARG A 59 13.57 -5.65 -10.62
N TRP A 60 13.96 -5.10 -9.47
CA TRP A 60 13.20 -5.20 -8.23
C TRP A 60 12.59 -3.85 -7.88
N LEU A 61 11.31 -3.87 -7.51
CA LEU A 61 10.65 -2.79 -6.77
C LEU A 61 10.22 -3.37 -5.43
N VAL A 62 10.65 -2.76 -4.33
CA VAL A 62 10.46 -3.32 -3.00
C VAL A 62 9.80 -2.27 -2.11
N SER A 63 8.79 -2.67 -1.34
CA SER A 63 8.26 -1.87 -0.24
C SER A 63 8.67 -2.47 1.11
N ALA A 64 8.76 -1.62 2.12
CA ALA A 64 8.93 -2.00 3.51
C ALA A 64 8.41 -0.87 4.41
N ALA A 65 7.98 -1.21 5.62
CA ALA A 65 7.53 -0.21 6.61
C ALA A 65 8.68 0.63 7.20
N VAL A 66 9.91 0.14 7.08
CA VAL A 66 11.12 0.76 7.66
C VAL A 66 12.22 0.95 6.60
N SER A 67 13.22 1.77 6.92
CA SER A 67 14.35 1.96 6.02
C SER A 67 15.17 0.66 5.86
N PRO A 68 15.89 0.46 4.75
CA PRO A 68 16.75 -0.71 4.58
C PRO A 68 17.80 -0.90 5.67
N ARG A 69 18.15 0.13 6.44
CA ARG A 69 19.09 0.04 7.56
C ARG A 69 18.44 -0.50 8.83
N GLU A 70 17.13 -0.33 8.96
CA GLU A 70 16.34 -0.72 10.14
C GLU A 70 15.51 -1.98 9.87
N LEU A 71 15.70 -2.60 8.70
CA LEU A 71 15.04 -3.86 8.36
C LEU A 71 15.33 -4.92 9.44
N PRO A 72 14.31 -5.50 10.07
CA PRO A 72 14.45 -6.46 11.16
C PRO A 72 14.85 -7.87 10.66
N LEU A 73 15.74 -7.95 9.67
CA LEU A 73 16.17 -9.21 9.07
C LEU A 73 17.41 -9.74 9.78
N THR A 74 17.49 -11.06 9.92
CA THR A 74 18.64 -11.72 10.56
C THR A 74 19.80 -11.92 9.58
N LEU A 75 19.52 -11.97 8.28
CA LEU A 75 20.52 -12.13 7.22
C LEU A 75 21.13 -10.79 6.77
N PRO A 76 22.38 -10.44 7.15
CA PRO A 76 22.98 -9.14 6.85
C PRO A 76 23.24 -8.91 5.36
N ASP A 77 23.43 -9.99 4.60
CA ASP A 77 23.67 -9.92 3.16
C ASP A 77 22.44 -9.39 2.42
N LEU A 78 21.23 -9.85 2.79
CA LEU A 78 19.98 -9.36 2.19
C LEU A 78 19.77 -7.88 2.50
N VAL A 79 20.01 -7.47 3.74
CA VAL A 79 19.98 -6.05 4.18
C VAL A 79 20.93 -5.21 3.34
N SER A 80 22.16 -5.69 3.13
CA SER A 80 23.17 -5.00 2.32
C SER A 80 22.71 -4.82 0.87
N ARG A 81 22.02 -5.82 0.29
CA ARG A 81 21.46 -5.72 -1.06
C ARG A 81 20.34 -4.69 -1.17
N MET A 82 19.49 -4.58 -0.16
CA MET A 82 18.43 -3.56 -0.13
C MET A 82 18.99 -2.14 -0.04
N GLN A 83 20.19 -1.97 0.53
CA GLN A 83 20.89 -0.67 0.59
C GLN A 83 21.61 -0.27 -0.71
N TRP A 84 21.88 -1.22 -1.62
CA TRP A 84 22.55 -0.93 -2.89
C TRP A 84 21.66 -0.22 -3.91
N GLY A 85 20.34 -0.35 -3.76
CA GLY A 85 19.35 0.25 -4.66
C GLY A 85 19.05 1.72 -4.38
N ILE A 86 18.14 2.28 -5.20
CA ILE A 86 17.57 3.60 -4.93
C ILE A 86 16.56 3.47 -3.80
N VAL A 87 16.86 4.10 -2.67
CA VAL A 87 15.96 4.13 -1.51
C VAL A 87 15.20 5.45 -1.47
N ARG A 88 13.87 5.38 -1.41
CA ARG A 88 12.99 6.54 -1.26
C ARG A 88 11.98 6.28 -0.15
N GLN A 89 11.87 7.22 0.76
CA GLN A 89 10.80 7.24 1.74
C GLN A 89 9.56 7.84 1.08
N VAL A 90 8.43 7.13 1.16
CA VAL A 90 7.14 7.67 0.78
C VAL A 90 6.61 8.47 1.98
N PRO A 91 6.48 9.80 1.90
CA PRO A 91 5.95 10.59 3.00
C PRO A 91 4.47 10.24 3.21
N ARG A 92 4.03 10.31 4.47
CA ARG A 92 2.59 10.33 4.76
C ARG A 92 1.99 11.61 4.19
N LEU A 93 0.79 11.51 3.66
CA LEU A 93 0.03 12.69 3.26
C LEU A 93 -0.33 13.50 4.51
N ASP A 94 -0.14 14.81 4.46
CA ASP A 94 -0.75 15.71 5.41
C ASP A 94 -2.27 15.79 5.19
N GLU A 95 -2.97 16.46 6.11
CA GLU A 95 -4.43 16.56 6.08
C GLU A 95 -4.91 17.21 4.77
N ASP A 96 -4.28 18.30 4.35
CA ASP A 96 -4.67 19.03 3.14
C ASP A 96 -4.47 18.17 1.87
N SER A 97 -3.35 17.47 1.76
CA SER A 97 -3.03 16.59 0.63
C SER A 97 -3.93 15.36 0.60
N MET A 98 -4.24 14.79 1.78
CA MET A 98 -5.16 13.67 1.92
C MET A 98 -6.57 14.07 1.45
N PHE A 99 -7.05 15.25 1.84
CA PHE A 99 -8.35 15.75 1.40
C PHE A 99 -8.35 16.14 -0.08
N ALA A 100 -7.26 16.74 -0.60
CA ALA A 100 -7.14 17.01 -2.03
C ALA A 100 -7.21 15.72 -2.85
N PHE A 101 -6.50 14.67 -2.43
CA PHE A 101 -6.58 13.35 -3.04
C PHE A 101 -8.00 12.76 -2.96
N TRP A 102 -8.66 12.86 -1.80
CA TRP A 102 -10.03 12.36 -1.62
C TRP A 102 -11.04 13.10 -2.52
N THR A 103 -10.94 14.42 -2.62
CA THR A 103 -11.78 15.23 -3.51
C THR A 103 -11.52 14.90 -4.98
N GLU A 104 -10.26 14.70 -5.38
CA GLU A 104 -9.95 14.27 -6.75
C GLU A 104 -10.55 12.89 -7.05
N ARG A 105 -10.44 11.94 -6.10
CA ARG A 105 -11.05 10.62 -6.26
C ARG A 105 -12.58 10.67 -6.34
N ALA A 106 -13.22 11.62 -5.65
CA ALA A 106 -14.65 11.86 -5.78
C ALA A 106 -14.99 12.43 -7.16
N ARG A 107 -14.17 13.38 -7.65
CA ARG A 107 -14.32 13.99 -8.98
C ARG A 107 -14.20 12.96 -10.11
N GLU A 108 -13.26 12.02 -10.01
CA GLU A 108 -13.09 10.90 -10.96
C GLU A 108 -14.35 10.03 -11.07
N ARG A 109 -15.18 9.98 -10.01
CA ARG A 109 -16.47 9.27 -9.99
C ARG A 109 -17.66 10.14 -10.42
N GLY A 110 -17.40 11.38 -10.82
CA GLY A 110 -18.45 12.36 -11.15
C GLY A 110 -19.16 12.97 -9.93
N ILE A 111 -18.63 12.76 -8.73
CA ILE A 111 -19.16 13.34 -7.50
C ILE A 111 -18.57 14.74 -7.31
N VAL A 112 -19.44 15.73 -7.17
CA VAL A 112 -19.04 17.09 -6.81
C VAL A 112 -19.09 17.23 -5.29
N ILE A 113 -17.91 17.42 -4.68
CA ILE A 113 -17.77 17.77 -3.27
C ILE A 113 -17.69 19.28 -3.16
N ASP A 114 -18.71 19.89 -2.56
CA ASP A 114 -18.68 21.32 -2.24
C ASP A 114 -17.82 21.61 -1.00
N ASP A 115 -17.48 22.89 -0.80
CA ASP A 115 -16.60 23.30 0.31
C ASP A 115 -17.24 23.05 1.68
N GLU A 116 -18.57 23.13 1.78
CA GLU A 116 -19.29 22.86 3.02
C GLU A 116 -19.16 21.39 3.45
N VAL A 117 -19.38 20.46 2.50
CA VAL A 117 -19.19 19.03 2.67
C VAL A 117 -17.74 18.72 3.01
N ARG A 118 -16.79 19.32 2.27
CA ARG A 118 -15.36 19.14 2.53
C ARG A 118 -15.03 19.52 3.96
N GLN A 119 -15.37 20.73 4.39
CA GLN A 119 -15.09 21.20 5.75
C GLN A 119 -15.79 20.36 6.81
N PHE A 120 -16.98 19.84 6.51
CA PHE A 120 -17.73 18.98 7.43
C PHE A 120 -17.03 17.63 7.64
N ILE A 121 -16.56 16.99 6.56
CA ILE A 121 -15.81 15.73 6.64
C ILE A 121 -14.45 15.97 7.31
N MET A 122 -13.72 17.04 6.96
CA MET A 122 -12.44 17.40 7.61
C MET A 122 -12.54 17.49 9.14
N ARG A 123 -13.63 18.06 9.65
CA ARG A 123 -13.82 18.24 11.10
C ARG A 123 -14.20 16.97 11.86
N ARG A 124 -14.68 15.92 11.18
CA ARG A 124 -15.31 14.75 11.82
C ARG A 124 -14.67 13.41 11.45
N ALA A 125 -14.15 13.30 10.24
CA ALA A 125 -13.54 12.08 9.77
C ALA A 125 -12.20 11.84 10.47
N THR A 126 -11.85 10.56 10.57
CA THR A 126 -10.52 10.15 11.00
C THR A 126 -9.48 10.59 9.97
N ARG A 127 -8.26 10.90 10.44
CA ARG A 127 -7.10 11.20 9.59
C ARG A 127 -6.50 9.93 9.00
N ASP A 128 -7.35 9.14 8.37
CA ASP A 128 -7.04 7.83 7.82
C ASP A 128 -7.59 7.73 6.40
N LEU A 129 -6.68 7.66 5.43
CA LEU A 129 -7.05 7.68 4.02
C LEU A 129 -7.91 6.46 3.61
N PRO A 130 -7.60 5.21 4.02
CA PRO A 130 -8.49 4.07 3.83
C PRO A 130 -9.91 4.31 4.33
N ALA A 131 -10.09 4.80 5.56
CA ALA A 131 -11.42 5.13 6.09
C ALA A 131 -12.14 6.20 5.26
N LEU A 132 -11.43 7.24 4.81
CA LEU A 132 -11.98 8.27 3.92
C LEU A 132 -12.40 7.71 2.56
N LEU A 133 -11.61 6.80 1.97
CA LEU A 133 -11.95 6.14 0.71
C LEU A 133 -13.16 5.22 0.87
N HIS A 134 -13.26 4.48 1.97
CA HIS A 134 -14.45 3.70 2.29
C HIS A 134 -15.70 4.57 2.46
N LEU A 135 -15.57 5.70 3.15
CA LEU A 135 -16.67 6.66 3.25
C LEU A 135 -17.08 7.18 1.86
N LEU A 136 -16.13 7.45 0.97
CA LEU A 136 -16.46 7.86 -0.40
C LEU A 136 -17.22 6.76 -1.15
N ASP A 137 -16.79 5.51 -1.04
CA ASP A 137 -17.47 4.37 -1.65
C ASP A 137 -18.92 4.23 -1.15
N GLU A 138 -19.13 4.38 0.16
CA GLU A 138 -20.44 4.31 0.78
C GLU A 138 -21.35 5.46 0.33
N LEU A 139 -20.83 6.70 0.32
CA LEU A 139 -21.57 7.87 -0.11
C LEU A 139 -21.95 7.79 -1.59
N ASP A 140 -21.05 7.31 -2.44
CA ASP A 140 -21.27 7.10 -3.88
C ASP A 140 -22.42 6.12 -4.12
N HIS A 141 -22.32 4.93 -3.51
CA HIS A 141 -23.34 3.89 -3.64
C HIS A 141 -24.72 4.36 -3.16
N LEU A 142 -24.81 5.00 -1.99
CA LEU A 142 -26.08 5.49 -1.44
C LEU A 142 -26.62 6.70 -2.22
N SER A 143 -25.75 7.59 -2.70
CA SER A 143 -26.13 8.74 -3.52
C SER A 143 -26.80 8.28 -4.82
N LEU A 144 -26.24 7.25 -5.46
CA LEU A 144 -26.80 6.64 -6.67
C LEU A 144 -28.12 5.92 -6.39
N ALA A 145 -28.19 5.14 -5.30
CA ALA A 145 -29.39 4.41 -4.91
C ALA A 145 -30.58 5.34 -4.57
N GLU A 146 -30.33 6.44 -3.88
CA GLU A 146 -31.35 7.44 -3.54
C GLU A 146 -31.57 8.48 -4.66
N GLN A 147 -30.73 8.52 -5.69
CA GLN A 147 -30.68 9.58 -6.71
C GLN A 147 -30.56 10.99 -6.09
N ARG A 148 -29.75 11.14 -5.05
CA ARG A 148 -29.59 12.38 -4.29
C ARG A 148 -28.16 12.87 -4.31
N ARG A 149 -27.98 14.18 -4.39
CA ARG A 149 -26.66 14.82 -4.25
C ARG A 149 -26.10 14.60 -2.84
N ILE A 150 -24.79 14.40 -2.78
CA ILE A 150 -24.04 14.34 -1.51
C ILE A 150 -24.02 15.76 -0.92
N THR A 151 -24.59 15.89 0.29
CA THR A 151 -24.71 17.15 1.04
C THR A 151 -24.46 16.86 2.52
N VAL A 152 -24.20 17.89 3.35
CA VAL A 152 -23.99 17.69 4.79
C VAL A 152 -25.14 16.91 5.47
N PRO A 153 -26.43 17.21 5.21
CA PRO A 153 -27.53 16.42 5.78
C PRO A 153 -27.53 14.95 5.31
N PHE A 154 -27.14 14.69 4.06
CA PHE A 154 -27.03 13.34 3.54
C PHE A 154 -25.91 12.57 4.24
N ILE A 155 -24.75 13.18 4.41
CA ILE A 155 -23.61 12.55 5.10
C ILE A 155 -23.98 12.21 6.54
N LYS A 156 -24.61 13.12 7.28
CA LYS A 156 -25.08 12.84 8.65
C LYS A 156 -26.02 11.62 8.73
N LYS A 157 -26.90 11.47 7.73
CA LYS A 157 -27.81 10.32 7.64
C LYS A 157 -27.03 9.01 7.46
N VAL A 158 -25.99 9.02 6.62
CA VAL A 158 -25.16 7.85 6.31
C VAL A 158 -24.26 7.49 7.48
N THR A 159 -23.53 8.47 8.01
CA THR A 159 -22.48 8.23 9.01
C THR A 159 -22.96 8.25 10.46
N GLY A 160 -24.19 8.72 10.71
CA GLY A 160 -24.74 8.88 12.06
C GLY A 160 -24.07 9.99 12.88
N TRP A 161 -23.33 10.89 12.22
CA TRP A 161 -22.63 12.03 12.81
C TRP A 161 -23.55 13.13 13.33
#